data_AF-A0A9D9XVX4-F1
#
_entry.id   AF-A0A9D9XVX4-F1
#
_cell.length_a   1.000
_cell.length_b   1.000
_cell.length_c   1.000
_cell.angle_alpha   90.00
_cell.angle_beta   90.00
_cell.angle_gamma   90.00
#
_symmetry.space_group_name_H-M   'P 1'
#
loop_
_entity.id
_entity.type
_entity.pdbx_description
1 polymer ?
#
loop_
_entity_poly.entity_id
_entity_poly.type
_entity_poly.pdbx_seq_one_letter_code
_entity_poly.pdbx_strand_id
1 'polypeptide(L)'
;IDLMGSAEAFAEIHAKIVRSYAVEALRGGRGASSNPGAAPSGGIADAAAAESVRQALADLATASWQQHPAIGLGTDLRLSAPGWDAAALVVDEELVHLAAFPRTRLASP
;
A
#
# COMPACT_ATOMS: atom_id res chain seq x y z
N ILE A 1 -1.25 14.67 -6.10
CA ILE A 1 -1.02 15.79 -5.17
C ILE A 1 0.32 15.50 -4.53
N ASP A 2 1.35 16.28 -4.85
CA ASP A 2 2.68 16.12 -4.28
C ASP A 2 2.86 17.26 -3.29
N LEU A 3 2.42 17.03 -2.06
CA LEU A 3 2.27 18.08 -1.04
C LEU A 3 3.45 18.15 -0.06
N MET A 4 4.44 17.26 -0.20
CA MET A 4 5.57 17.15 0.73
C MET A 4 6.87 17.17 -0.07
N GLY A 5 7.29 18.36 -0.48
CA GLY A 5 8.48 18.56 -1.31
C GLY A 5 9.82 18.29 -0.61
N SER A 6 9.84 17.90 0.67
CA SER A 6 11.06 17.51 1.38
C SER A 6 10.78 16.57 2.56
N ALA A 7 11.79 15.77 2.92
CA ALA A 7 11.75 14.88 4.09
C ALA A 7 11.51 15.65 5.41
N GLU A 8 12.04 16.87 5.49
CA GLU A 8 11.90 17.74 6.65
C GLU A 8 10.45 18.20 6.84
N ALA A 9 9.78 18.61 5.76
CA ALA A 9 8.35 18.96 5.77
C ALA A 9 7.46 17.76 6.15
N PHE A 10 7.82 16.55 5.69
CA PHE A 10 7.11 15.33 6.09
C PHE A 10 7.30 15.02 7.58
N ALA A 11 8.51 15.17 8.11
CA ALA A 11 8.81 14.90 9.52
C ALA A 11 7.96 15.76 10.47
N GLU A 12 7.69 17.03 10.12
CA GLU A 12 6.86 17.93 10.93
C GLU A 12 5.41 17.46 11.09
N ILE A 13 4.88 16.73 10.10
CA ILE A 13 3.46 16.31 10.09
C ILE A 13 3.25 14.80 10.24
N HIS A 14 4.30 13.99 10.14
CA HIS A 14 4.24 12.53 10.15
C HIS A 14 3.44 11.99 11.34
N ALA A 15 3.71 12.48 12.55
CA ALA A 15 3.00 12.06 13.75
C ALA A 15 1.49 12.34 13.69
N LYS A 16 1.08 13.45 13.07
CA LYS A 16 -0.34 13.78 12.87
C LYS A 16 -1.00 12.86 11.86
N ILE A 17 -0.30 12.52 10.78
CA ILE A 17 -0.79 11.57 9.77
C ILE A 17 -1.02 10.21 10.42
N VAL A 18 -0.01 9.64 11.09
CA VAL A 18 -0.12 8.33 11.75
C VAL A 18 -1.28 8.29 12.73
N ARG A 19 -1.43 9.33 13.57
CA ARG A 19 -2.55 9.45 14.51
C ARG A 19 -3.90 9.48 13.80
N SER A 20 -4.02 10.19 12.68
CA SER A 20 -5.24 10.24 11.88
C SER A 20 -5.62 8.86 11.36
N TYR A 21 -4.67 8.10 10.83
CA TYR A 21 -4.91 6.73 10.35
C TYR A 21 -5.35 5.79 11.49
N ALA A 22 -4.71 5.90 12.66
CA ALA A 22 -5.11 5.12 13.83
C ALA A 22 -6.55 5.43 14.27
N VAL A 23 -6.94 6.72 14.26
CA VAL A 23 -8.32 7.13 14.58
C VAL A 23 -9.30 6.57 13.56
N GLU A 24 -9.01 6.64 12.26
CA GLU A 24 -9.88 6.09 11.22
C GLU A 24 -10.04 4.57 11.33
N ALA A 25 -8.95 3.84 11.60
CA ALA A 25 -9.02 2.39 11.85
C ALA A 25 -9.94 2.05 13.03
N LEU A 26 -9.85 2.82 14.13
CA LEU A 26 -10.72 2.69 15.29
C LEU A 26 -12.19 3.09 15.02
N ARG A 27 -12.45 3.89 13.98
CA ARG A 27 -13.82 4.26 13.56
C ARG A 27 -14.40 3.20 12.63
N GLY A 28 -13.62 2.68 11.68
CA GLY A 28 -14.00 1.59 10.78
C GLY A 28 -14.35 0.28 11.50
N GLY A 29 -13.79 0.03 12.69
CA GLY A 29 -14.14 -1.11 13.54
C GLY A 29 -15.44 -0.99 14.34
N ARG A 30 -16.10 0.18 14.36
CA ARG A 30 -17.29 0.41 15.21
C ARG A 30 -18.62 0.57 14.48
N GLY A 31 -18.67 0.44 13.14
CA GLY A 31 -19.92 0.74 12.42
C GLY A 31 -20.02 0.31 10.95
N ALA A 32 -19.41 -0.80 10.53
CA ALA A 32 -19.54 -1.29 9.15
C ALA A 32 -20.69 -2.30 9.01
N SER A 33 -21.92 -1.80 9.00
CA SER A 33 -23.04 -2.46 8.30
C SER A 33 -23.54 -1.50 7.22
N SER A 34 -23.81 -2.06 6.03
CA SER A 34 -24.45 -1.43 4.85
C SER A 34 -23.65 -0.41 4.04
N ASN A 35 -22.56 -0.83 3.38
CA ASN A 35 -22.26 -0.36 2.01
C ASN A 35 -21.26 -1.29 1.27
N PRO A 36 -21.53 -1.69 0.02
CA PRO A 36 -20.65 -2.56 -0.76
C PRO A 36 -19.46 -1.75 -1.28
N GLY A 37 -18.30 -1.95 -0.66
CA GLY A 37 -17.06 -1.19 -0.94
C GLY A 37 -16.21 -0.92 0.31
N ALA A 38 -16.67 -1.33 1.50
CA ALA A 38 -15.95 -1.13 2.75
C ALA A 38 -14.74 -2.08 2.90
N ALA A 39 -13.57 -1.48 3.15
CA ALA A 39 -12.44 -2.17 3.79
C ALA A 39 -12.88 -2.74 5.16
N PRO A 40 -12.30 -3.88 5.61
CA PRO A 40 -12.91 -4.72 6.62
C PRO A 40 -12.90 -4.08 8.01
N SER A 41 -13.98 -4.38 8.71
CA SER A 41 -14.32 -3.98 10.07
C SER A 41 -13.35 -4.62 11.07
N GLY A 42 -12.83 -3.81 11.99
CA GLY A 42 -12.05 -4.28 13.13
C GLY A 42 -12.84 -5.23 14.03
N GLY A 43 -12.44 -6.50 14.03
CA GLY A 43 -12.86 -7.55 14.95
C GLY A 43 -12.33 -8.87 14.42
N ILE A 44 -11.24 -9.38 15.02
CA ILE A 44 -10.46 -10.56 14.54
C ILE A 44 -10.26 -10.49 13.03
N ALA A 45 -9.19 -9.82 12.57
CA ALA A 45 -8.81 -9.81 11.14
C ALA A 45 -9.11 -11.18 10.53
N ASP A 46 -10.10 -11.21 9.63
CA ASP A 46 -10.61 -12.44 9.01
C ASP A 46 -9.38 -13.25 8.56
N ALA A 47 -9.18 -14.43 9.15
CA ALA A 47 -7.96 -15.21 8.93
C ALA A 47 -7.75 -15.45 7.42
N ALA A 48 -8.85 -15.51 6.65
CA ALA A 48 -8.85 -15.58 5.20
C ALA A 48 -8.32 -14.29 4.54
N ALA A 49 -8.67 -13.10 5.06
CA ALA A 49 -8.14 -11.83 4.57
C ALA A 49 -6.64 -11.69 4.89
N ALA A 50 -6.21 -12.10 6.08
CA ALA A 50 -4.79 -12.11 6.46
C ALA A 50 -3.98 -13.09 5.61
N GLU A 51 -4.52 -14.26 5.30
CA GLU A 51 -3.92 -15.22 4.36
C GLU A 51 -3.82 -14.64 2.95
N SER A 52 -4.89 -13.99 2.47
CA SER A 52 -4.92 -13.38 1.14
C SER A 52 -3.89 -12.26 0.99
N VAL A 53 -3.69 -11.44 2.03
CA VAL A 53 -2.63 -10.41 2.06
C VAL A 53 -1.24 -11.06 2.07
N ARG A 54 -1.02 -12.12 2.86
CA ARG A 54 0.26 -12.85 2.88
C ARG A 54 0.59 -13.45 1.52
N GLN A 55 -0.39 -14.06 0.84
CA GLN A 55 -0.20 -14.60 -0.49
C GLN A 55 0.14 -13.49 -1.50
N ALA A 56 -0.56 -12.36 -1.46
CA ALA A 56 -0.25 -11.22 -2.33
C ALA A 56 1.19 -10.70 -2.12
N LEU A 57 1.65 -10.61 -0.87
CA LEU A 57 3.02 -10.21 -0.55
C LEU A 57 4.05 -11.24 -1.05
N ALA A 58 3.75 -12.54 -0.95
CA ALA A 58 4.62 -13.59 -1.47
C ALA A 58 4.73 -13.54 -3.01
N ASP A 59 3.61 -13.31 -3.70
CA ASP A 59 3.58 -13.15 -5.15
C ASP A 59 4.41 -11.93 -5.58
N LEU A 60 4.27 -10.80 -4.90
CA LEU A 60 5.03 -9.58 -5.18
C LEU A 60 6.53 -9.74 -4.88
N ALA A 61 6.88 -10.49 -3.82
CA ALA A 61 8.28 -10.73 -3.44
C ALA A 61 9.05 -11.58 -4.45
N THR A 62 8.34 -12.45 -5.19
CA THR A 62 8.95 -13.31 -6.23
C THR A 62 8.85 -12.71 -7.63
N ALA A 63 8.17 -11.58 -7.78
CA ALA A 63 8.02 -10.90 -9.05
C ALA A 63 9.34 -10.22 -9.51
N SER A 64 9.45 -9.95 -10.80
CA SER A 64 10.62 -9.26 -11.37
C SER A 64 10.42 -7.75 -11.37
N TRP A 65 11.23 -7.04 -10.57
CA TRP A 65 11.15 -5.58 -10.40
C TRP A 65 12.22 -4.86 -11.23
N GLN A 66 11.81 -3.81 -11.92
CA GLN A 66 12.71 -2.87 -12.56
C GLN A 66 13.14 -1.81 -11.54
N GLN A 67 14.42 -1.46 -11.54
CA GLN A 67 15.00 -0.49 -10.60
C GLN A 67 15.43 0.76 -11.33
N HIS A 68 15.11 1.91 -10.77
CA HIS A 68 15.46 3.23 -11.31
C HIS A 68 15.97 4.12 -10.17
N PRO A 69 17.05 4.89 -10.38
CA PRO A 69 17.40 5.95 -9.44
C PRO A 69 16.22 6.90 -9.27
N ALA A 70 15.79 7.15 -8.03
CA ALA A 70 14.74 8.12 -7.76
C ALA A 70 15.26 9.54 -8.00
N ILE A 71 14.35 10.48 -8.27
CA ILE A 71 14.69 11.91 -8.42
C ILE A 71 15.22 12.50 -7.10
N GLY A 72 14.85 11.92 -5.97
CA GLY A 72 15.31 12.27 -4.62
C GLY A 72 16.24 11.22 -4.01
N LEU A 73 15.85 10.67 -2.87
CA LEU A 73 16.59 9.62 -2.17
C LEU A 73 16.09 8.24 -2.60
N GLY A 74 17.01 7.28 -2.66
CA GLY A 74 16.69 5.88 -2.84
C GLY A 74 16.49 5.42 -4.29
N THR A 75 15.80 4.30 -4.43
CA THR A 75 15.58 3.57 -5.68
C THR A 75 14.09 3.32 -5.87
N ASP A 76 13.56 3.80 -7.00
CA ASP A 76 12.21 3.50 -7.44
C ASP A 76 12.19 2.08 -8.03
N LEU A 77 11.35 1.22 -7.47
CA LEU A 77 11.04 -0.11 -7.98
C LEU A 77 9.72 -0.08 -8.74
N ARG A 78 9.69 -0.61 -9.95
CA ARG A 78 8.48 -0.72 -10.77
C ARG A 78 8.25 -2.18 -11.17
N LEU A 79 7.04 -2.64 -10.98
CA LEU A 79 6.58 -3.95 -11.42
C LEU A 79 5.46 -3.77 -12.44
N SER A 80 5.70 -4.26 -13.65
CA SER A 80 4.64 -4.53 -14.62
C SER A 80 4.66 -6.02 -14.94
N ALA A 81 3.72 -6.74 -14.33
CA ALA A 81 3.50 -8.15 -14.58
C ALA A 81 2.07 -8.37 -15.11
N PRO A 82 1.77 -9.51 -15.76
CA PRO A 82 0.42 -9.79 -16.25
C PRO A 82 -0.66 -9.74 -15.14
N GLY A 83 -0.31 -10.01 -13.89
CA GLY A 83 -1.24 -10.03 -12.76
C GLY A 83 -1.19 -8.82 -11.83
N TRP A 84 -0.17 -7.96 -11.95
CA TRP A 84 0.09 -6.89 -10.98
C TRP A 84 0.63 -5.65 -11.67
N ASP A 85 0.12 -4.49 -11.25
CA ASP A 85 0.77 -3.19 -11.44
C ASP A 85 1.21 -2.72 -10.05
N ALA A 86 2.51 -2.54 -9.85
CA ALA A 86 3.03 -2.10 -8.56
C ALA A 86 4.23 -1.16 -8.66
N ALA A 87 4.39 -0.33 -7.65
CA ALA A 87 5.51 0.58 -7.48
C ALA A 87 5.93 0.64 -6.01
N ALA A 88 7.23 0.73 -5.78
CA ALA A 88 7.82 0.84 -4.45
C ALA A 88 9.01 1.80 -4.44
N LEU A 89 9.33 2.33 -3.25
CA LEU A 89 10.52 3.12 -3.01
C LEU A 89 11.34 2.46 -1.91
N VAL A 90 12.64 2.28 -2.18
CA VAL A 90 13.61 1.75 -1.22
C VAL A 90 14.68 2.80 -0.93
N VAL A 91 14.92 3.10 0.34
CA VAL A 91 15.98 4.01 0.81
C VAL A 91 16.81 3.26 1.85
N ASP A 92 18.14 3.25 1.70
CA ASP A 92 19.06 2.58 2.63
C ASP A 92 18.67 1.12 2.95
N GLU A 93 18.29 0.36 1.92
CA GLU A 93 17.80 -1.03 2.01
C GLU A 93 16.45 -1.22 2.74
N GLU A 94 15.77 -0.14 3.11
CA GLU A 94 14.46 -0.16 3.74
C GLU A 94 13.33 0.22 2.76
N LEU A 95 12.25 -0.56 2.75
CA LEU A 95 11.06 -0.31 1.94
C LEU A 95 10.22 0.82 2.56
N VAL A 96 10.26 2.01 1.95
CA VAL A 96 9.56 3.20 2.44
C VAL A 96 8.07 3.16 2.09
N HIS A 97 7.74 2.74 0.87
CA HIS A 97 6.35 2.54 0.46
C HIS A 97 6.23 1.45 -0.61
N LEU A 98 5.06 0.81 -0.65
CA LEU A 98 4.63 -0.13 -1.68
C LEU A 98 3.16 0.13 -2.03
N ALA A 99 2.89 0.35 -3.31
CA ALA A 99 1.55 0.40 -3.86
C ALA A 99 1.44 -0.72 -4.90
N ALA A 100 0.54 -1.68 -4.68
CA ALA A 100 0.35 -2.82 -5.56
C ALA A 100 -1.13 -3.07 -5.80
N PHE A 101 -1.49 -3.22 -7.08
CA PHE A 101 -2.87 -3.43 -7.50
C PHE A 101 -2.92 -4.67 -8.41
N PRO A 102 -3.82 -5.63 -8.12
CA PRO A 102 -4.04 -6.74 -9.02
C PRO A 102 -4.62 -6.21 -10.33
N ARG A 103 -4.10 -6.68 -11.46
CA ARG A 103 -4.66 -6.39 -12.76
C ARG A 103 -5.90 -7.23 -12.95
N THR A 104 -7.06 -6.68 -12.60
CA THR A 104 -8.33 -7.25 -13.04
C THR A 104 -8.36 -7.18 -14.56
N ARG A 105 -8.30 -8.34 -15.24
CA ARG A 105 -8.73 -8.40 -16.63
C ARG A 105 -10.19 -8.00 -16.66
N LEU A 106 -10.48 -6.79 -17.15
CA LEU A 106 -11.81 -6.53 -17.70
C LEU A 106 -12.01 -7.57 -18.78
N ALA A 107 -12.96 -8.48 -18.59
CA ALA A 107 -13.37 -9.39 -19.65
C ALA A 107 -13.81 -8.51 -20.83
N SER A 108 -13.14 -8.66 -21.98
CA SER A 108 -13.65 -8.06 -23.22
C SER A 108 -15.06 -8.59 -23.48
N PRO A 109 -15.99 -7.73 -23.94
CA PRO A 109 -17.32 -8.16 -24.37
C PRO A 109 -17.25 -9.14 -25.55
#